data_AF-A0A553F320-F1
#
_entry.id   AF-A0A553F320-F1
#
_cell.length_a   1.000
_cell.length_b   1.000
_cell.length_c   1.000
_cell.angle_alpha   90.00
_cell.angle_beta   90.00
_cell.angle_gamma   90.00
#
_symmetry.space_group_name_H-M   'P 1'
#
loop_
_entity.id
_entity.type
_entity.pdbx_description
1 polymer ?
#
loop_
_entity_poly.entity_id
_entity_poly.type
_entity_poly.pdbx_seq_one_letter_code
_entity_poly.pdbx_strand_id
1 'polypeptide(L)'
;MDLNVPGPDYVFDADYNLPTLSSIEAYVLAHKHLPEVPSAEQMEENGIEVGAMNMILLKKVEELTLHLIHQNKQVGELTKTVAHQQKQIELLMKQKD
;
A
#
# COMPACT_ATOMS: atom_id res chain seq x y z
N MET A 1 -0.59 -26.03 -22.10
CA MET A 1 -0.37 -24.68 -21.53
C MET A 1 0.58 -24.87 -20.37
N ASP A 2 1.72 -24.21 -20.43
CA ASP A 2 2.65 -24.18 -19.30
C ASP A 2 2.03 -23.27 -18.22
N LEU A 3 1.77 -23.82 -17.03
CA LEU A 3 1.09 -23.12 -15.93
C LEU A 3 2.09 -22.45 -14.98
N ASN A 4 3.39 -22.54 -15.27
CA ASN A 4 4.46 -21.98 -14.46
C ASN A 4 4.76 -20.53 -14.89
N VAL A 5 3.82 -19.63 -14.62
CA VAL A 5 4.08 -18.18 -14.69
C VAL A 5 4.53 -17.73 -13.29
N PRO A 6 5.77 -17.26 -13.11
CA PRO A 6 6.23 -16.78 -11.81
C PRO A 6 5.40 -15.56 -11.37
N GLY A 7 4.92 -15.62 -10.13
CA GLY A 7 4.16 -14.55 -9.47
C GLY A 7 4.99 -13.27 -9.26
N PRO A 8 4.38 -12.14 -8.88
CA PRO A 8 5.10 -10.91 -8.55
C PRO A 8 5.71 -10.90 -7.13
N ASP A 9 6.15 -12.05 -6.63
CA ASP A 9 6.68 -12.20 -5.25
C ASP A 9 7.92 -11.36 -4.96
N TYR A 10 8.64 -10.93 -6.00
CA TYR A 10 9.72 -9.94 -5.93
C TYR A 10 9.30 -8.62 -5.25
N VAL A 11 8.00 -8.31 -5.15
CA VAL A 11 7.49 -7.17 -4.37
C VAL A 11 7.90 -7.26 -2.89
N PHE A 12 8.19 -8.47 -2.40
CA PHE A 12 8.63 -8.72 -1.03
C PHE A 12 10.15 -8.71 -0.85
N ASP A 13 10.93 -8.52 -1.92
CA ASP A 13 12.38 -8.45 -1.84
C ASP A 13 12.83 -7.20 -1.07
N ALA A 14 13.97 -7.30 -0.40
CA ALA A 14 14.48 -6.25 0.48
C ALA A 14 14.88 -4.96 -0.26
N ASP A 15 15.21 -5.08 -1.55
CA ASP A 15 15.55 -3.99 -2.46
C ASP A 15 14.37 -3.55 -3.34
N TYR A 16 13.17 -4.13 -3.13
CA TYR A 16 11.98 -3.68 -3.84
C TYR A 16 11.63 -2.24 -3.47
N ASN A 17 11.63 -1.37 -4.48
CA ASN A 17 11.26 0.03 -4.30
C ASN A 17 9.73 0.19 -4.30
N LEU A 18 9.10 -0.08 -3.16
CA LEU A 18 7.67 0.11 -2.96
C LEU A 18 7.30 1.60 -3.14
N PRO A 19 6.46 1.96 -4.13
CA PRO A 19 6.07 3.35 -4.35
C PRO A 19 5.37 3.92 -3.11
N THR A 20 5.68 5.17 -2.76
CA THR A 20 5.01 5.81 -1.61
C THR A 20 3.54 6.10 -1.92
N LEU A 21 2.67 6.06 -0.90
CA LEU A 21 1.25 6.43 -1.08
C LEU A 21 1.09 7.87 -1.60
N SER A 22 1.97 8.80 -1.21
CA SER A 22 1.96 10.17 -1.75
C SER A 22 2.32 10.22 -3.23
N SER A 23 3.30 9.43 -3.70
CA SER A 23 3.59 9.33 -5.13
C SER A 23 2.45 8.67 -5.92
N ILE A 24 1.79 7.67 -5.33
CA ILE A 24 0.62 7.03 -5.94
C ILE A 24 -0.54 8.02 -6.03
N GLU A 25 -0.81 8.78 -4.97
CA GLU A 25 -1.84 9.82 -4.94
C GLU A 25 -1.62 10.87 -6.04
N ALA A 26 -0.40 11.39 -6.17
CA ALA A 26 -0.05 12.35 -7.21
C ALA A 26 -0.32 11.78 -8.62
N TYR A 27 0.05 10.51 -8.84
CA TYR A 27 -0.19 9.83 -10.11
C TYR A 27 -1.69 9.66 -10.39
N VAL A 28 -2.47 9.17 -9.41
CA VAL A 28 -3.91 8.95 -9.56
C VAL A 28 -4.64 10.26 -9.83
N LEU A 29 -4.24 11.36 -9.17
CA LEU A 29 -4.83 12.68 -9.41
C LEU A 29 -4.61 13.15 -10.85
N ALA A 30 -3.40 12.94 -11.39
CA ALA A 30 -3.01 13.33 -12.74
C ALA A 30 -3.56 12.42 -13.85
N HIS A 31 -3.58 11.10 -13.63
CA HIS A 31 -3.81 10.11 -14.68
C HIS A 31 -5.13 9.33 -14.55
N LYS A 32 -5.82 9.41 -13.39
CA LYS A 32 -7.10 8.71 -13.12
C LYS A 32 -7.04 7.18 -13.16
N HIS A 33 -5.84 6.60 -13.12
CA HIS A 33 -5.60 5.17 -12.94
C HIS A 33 -4.33 4.95 -12.11
N LEU A 34 -4.08 3.73 -11.67
CA LEU A 34 -2.85 3.39 -10.94
C LEU A 34 -1.65 3.31 -11.90
N PRO A 35 -0.42 3.55 -11.41
CA PRO A 35 0.79 3.25 -12.15
C PRO A 35 0.77 1.80 -12.65
N GLU A 36 1.28 1.58 -13.87
CA GLU A 36 1.37 0.26 -14.55
C GLU A 36 0.03 -0.37 -14.97
N VAL A 37 -1.10 0.12 -14.46
CA VAL A 37 -2.43 -0.27 -14.94
C VAL A 37 -2.75 0.56 -16.17
N PRO A 38 -3.13 -0.04 -17.31
CA PRO A 38 -3.55 0.72 -18.48
C PRO A 38 -4.74 1.62 -18.18
N SER A 39 -4.85 2.76 -18.86
CA SER A 39 -6.05 3.61 -18.76
C SER A 39 -7.26 2.91 -19.38
N ALA A 40 -8.47 3.34 -19.01
CA ALA A 40 -9.69 2.82 -19.63
C ALA A 40 -9.69 3.00 -21.16
N GLU A 41 -9.24 4.16 -21.65
CA GLU A 41 -9.09 4.44 -23.09
C GLU A 41 -8.11 3.45 -23.76
N GLN A 42 -6.96 3.19 -23.14
CA GLN A 42 -5.99 2.22 -23.66
C GLN A 42 -6.55 0.80 -23.71
N MET A 43 -7.37 0.42 -22.72
CA MET A 43 -8.04 -0.89 -22.68
C MET A 43 -9.13 -1.00 -23.75
N GLU A 44 -9.87 0.06 -24.01
CA GLU A 44 -10.90 0.10 -25.06
C GLU A 44 -10.27 0.01 -26.46
N GLU A 45 -9.18 0.74 -26.70
CA GLU A 45 -8.51 0.77 -28.01
C GLU A 45 -7.75 -0.53 -28.32
N ASN A 46 -7.00 -1.06 -27.34
CA ASN A 46 -6.03 -2.15 -27.58
C ASN A 46 -6.52 -3.51 -27.07
N GLY A 47 -7.66 -3.54 -26.38
CA GLY A 47 -8.11 -4.71 -25.63
C GLY A 47 -7.24 -4.97 -24.40
N ILE A 48 -7.51 -6.09 -23.72
CA ILE A 48 -6.80 -6.50 -22.51
C ILE A 48 -6.35 -7.96 -22.67
N GLU A 49 -5.08 -8.22 -22.40
CA GLU A 49 -4.61 -9.59 -22.16
C GLU A 49 -4.89 -9.95 -20.70
N VAL A 50 -5.80 -10.90 -20.48
CA VAL A 50 -6.35 -11.22 -19.15
C VAL A 50 -5.28 -11.76 -18.21
N GLY A 51 -4.33 -12.55 -18.71
CA GLY A 51 -3.21 -13.07 -17.92
C GLY A 51 -2.34 -11.94 -17.36
N ALA A 52 -1.90 -11.03 -18.23
CA ALA A 52 -1.10 -9.88 -17.88
C ALA A 52 -1.82 -8.94 -16.92
N MET A 53 -3.11 -8.70 -17.14
CA MET A 53 -3.90 -7.87 -16.23
C MET A 53 -4.05 -8.52 -14.85
N ASN A 54 -4.23 -9.84 -14.78
CA ASN A 54 -4.24 -10.57 -13.50
C ASN A 54 -2.89 -10.51 -12.78
N MET A 55 -1.77 -10.54 -13.51
CA MET A 55 -0.44 -10.37 -12.92
C MET A 55 -0.22 -8.95 -12.37
N ILE A 56 -0.67 -7.93 -13.10
CA ILE A 56 -0.66 -6.54 -12.61
C ILE A 56 -1.54 -6.42 -11.36
N LEU A 57 -2.74 -7.00 -11.37
CA LEU A 57 -3.64 -6.99 -10.22
C LEU A 57 -3.01 -7.65 -9.00
N LEU A 58 -2.41 -8.83 -9.15
CA LEU A 58 -1.74 -9.54 -8.06
C LEU A 58 -0.60 -8.69 -7.48
N LYS A 59 0.24 -8.10 -8.33
CA LYS A 59 1.29 -7.15 -7.91
C LYS A 59 0.71 -6.01 -7.07
N LYS A 60 -0.40 -5.39 -7.52
CA LYS A 60 -1.04 -4.28 -6.79
C LYS A 60 -1.63 -4.73 -5.45
N VAL A 61 -2.15 -5.95 -5.36
CA VAL A 61 -2.62 -6.54 -4.09
C VAL A 61 -1.47 -6.76 -3.11
N GLU A 62 -0.31 -7.23 -3.59
CA GLU A 62 0.88 -7.42 -2.76
C GLU A 62 1.45 -6.08 -2.27
N GLU A 63 1.57 -5.08 -3.15
CA GLU A 63 1.98 -3.71 -2.79
C GLU A 63 1.03 -3.08 -1.76
N LEU A 64 -0.30 -3.23 -1.96
CA LEU A 64 -1.31 -2.76 -1.02
C LEU A 64 -1.17 -3.46 0.34
N THR A 65 -0.89 -4.77 0.34
CA THR A 65 -0.68 -5.54 1.56
C THR A 65 0.54 -5.03 2.33
N LEU A 66 1.65 -4.73 1.64
CA LEU A 66 2.83 -4.11 2.26
C LEU A 66 2.51 -2.74 2.87
N HIS A 67 1.75 -1.90 2.17
CA HIS A 67 1.29 -0.63 2.72
C HIS A 67 0.43 -0.82 3.97
N LEU A 68 -0.50 -1.79 3.97
CA LEU A 68 -1.33 -2.09 5.15
C LEU A 68 -0.51 -2.61 6.33
N ILE A 69 0.49 -3.46 6.09
CA ILE A 69 1.41 -3.92 7.16
C ILE A 69 2.16 -2.73 7.75
N HIS A 70 2.66 -1.83 6.90
CA HIS A 70 3.36 -0.63 7.34
C HIS A 70 2.44 0.31 8.14
N GLN A 71 1.23 0.55 7.66
CA GLN A 71 0.21 1.34 8.37
C GLN A 71 -0.16 0.71 9.72
N ASN A 72 -0.37 -0.61 9.78
CA ASN A 72 -0.70 -1.31 11.02
C ASN A 72 0.41 -1.15 12.08
N LYS A 73 1.69 -1.22 11.66
CA LYS A 73 2.83 -0.92 12.55
C LYS A 73 2.79 0.51 13.08
N GLN A 74 2.57 1.50 12.21
CA GLN A 74 2.47 2.91 12.60
C GLN A 74 1.31 3.13 13.59
N VAL A 75 0.12 2.57 13.31
CA VAL A 75 -1.04 2.65 14.20
C VAL A 75 -0.73 2.03 15.57
N GLY A 76 -0.01 0.90 15.60
CA GLY A 76 0.43 0.27 16.84
C GLY A 76 1.33 1.20 17.68
N GLU A 77 2.30 1.85 17.05
CA GLU A 77 3.21 2.80 17.73
C GLU A 77 2.48 4.08 18.20
N LEU A 78 1.56 4.61 17.38
CA LEU A 78 0.71 5.73 17.77
C LEU A 78 -0.16 5.37 18.98
N THR A 79 -0.78 4.19 18.97
CA THR A 79 -1.62 3.71 20.09
C THR A 79 -0.82 3.60 21.38
N LYS A 80 0.42 3.07 21.33
CA LYS A 80 1.31 3.03 22.51
C LYS A 80 1.64 4.43 23.02
N THR A 81 1.93 5.35 22.10
CA THR A 81 2.28 6.74 22.43
C THR A 81 1.10 7.44 23.11
N VAL A 82 -0.11 7.32 22.56
CA VAL A 82 -1.33 7.86 23.14
C VAL A 82 -1.59 7.28 24.54
N ALA A 83 -1.46 5.96 24.71
CA ALA A 83 -1.62 5.32 26.01
C ALA A 83 -0.58 5.80 27.04
N HIS A 84 0.66 6.05 26.62
CA HIS A 84 1.70 6.60 27.48
C HIS A 84 1.39 8.04 27.91
N GLN A 85 1.02 8.89 26.96
CA GLN A 85 0.65 10.29 27.22
C GLN A 85 -0.56 10.38 28.17
N GLN A 86 -1.57 9.52 27.98
CA GLN A 86 -2.73 9.46 28.86
C GLN A 86 -2.33 9.17 30.32
N LYS A 87 -1.42 8.22 30.55
CA LYS A 87 -0.88 7.93 31.89
C LYS A 87 -0.13 9.11 32.49
N GLN A 88 0.66 9.82 31.68
CA GLN A 88 1.39 11.01 32.15
C GLN A 88 0.42 12.13 32.57
N ILE A 89 -0.63 12.37 31.79
CA ILE A 89 -1.68 13.34 32.11
C ILE A 89 -2.35 12.99 33.44
N GLU A 90 -2.72 11.72 33.65
CA GLU A 90 -3.34 11.27 34.90
C GLU A 90 -2.43 11.47 36.13
N LEU A 91 -1.13 11.20 36.00
CA LEU A 91 -0.16 11.42 37.07
C LEU A 91 -0.02 12.91 37.41
N LEU A 92 0.04 13.78 36.40
CA LEU A 92 0.14 15.23 36.60
C LEU A 92 -1.12 15.81 37.25
N MET A 93 -2.31 15.30 36.90
CA MET A 93 -3.56 15.72 37.51
C MET A 93 -3.60 15.36 39.00
N LYS A 94 -3.18 14.15 39.38
CA LYS A 94 -3.12 13.72 40.79
C LYS A 94 -2.11 14.49 41.65
N GLN A 95 -1.08 15.09 41.06
CA GLN A 95 -0.09 15.89 41.78
C GLN A 95 -0.59 17.31 42.08
N LYS A 96 -1.69 17.73 41.46
CA LYS A 96 -2.26 19.09 41.58
C LYS A 96 -3.40 19.16 42.60
N ASP A 97 -3.95 18.01 42.99
CA ASP A 97 -4.93 17.83 44.07
C ASP A 97 -4.22 17.59 45.42
#